data_AF-A0A3D9CBL3-F1
#
_entry.id   AF-A0A3D9CBL3-F1
#
_cell.length_a   1.000
_cell.length_b   1.000
_cell.length_c   1.000
_cell.angle_alpha   90.00
_cell.angle_beta   90.00
_cell.angle_gamma   90.00
#
_symmetry.space_group_name_H-M   'P 1'
#
loop_
_entity.id
_entity.type
_entity.pdbx_description
1 polymer ?
#
loop_
_entity_poly.entity_id
_entity_poly.type
_entity_poly.pdbx_seq_one_letter_code
_entity_poly.pdbx_strand_id
1 'polypeptide(L)'
;MTQKQLERFLLFLNIICLLLILNIKFFHLSLVNVDFTAETIKTANDIIYNLATSIIASYIFYVINIQIVSYYREKKTQKLISGYLSDILQQINIGQAYLRERYFENIDFKTLKLSNFDNLHTLKNNDEIAFSYERKNELGNTIACSTGTFTELDLFIEEKKLVRKNIDIIFSFPYAISLDYDLVRLLYKIQSCYFYIGISNIKDGIKYSNFEKHFFEHYENIKELEKIINSKSTLLRFKEFNLIQRAKSMCRFLNR
;
A
#
# COMPACT_ATOMS: atom_id res chain seq x y z
N MET A 1 8.18 7.02 -18.31
CA MET A 1 8.62 7.95 -17.25
C MET A 1 7.79 7.68 -16.02
N THR A 2 8.38 7.30 -14.88
CA THR A 2 7.63 7.01 -13.65
C THR A 2 7.11 8.31 -13.02
N GLN A 3 6.06 8.24 -12.20
CA GLN A 3 5.52 9.41 -11.50
C GLN A 3 6.61 10.17 -10.72
N LYS A 4 7.51 9.44 -10.04
CA LYS A 4 8.65 10.03 -9.32
C LYS A 4 9.64 10.76 -10.26
N GLN A 5 9.84 10.28 -11.49
CA GLN A 5 10.69 10.96 -12.48
C GLN A 5 10.03 12.25 -12.98
N LEU A 6 8.70 12.23 -13.21
CA LEU A 6 7.93 13.42 -13.57
C LEU A 6 7.96 14.49 -12.48
N GLU A 7 7.79 14.09 -11.23
CA GLU A 7 7.87 15.02 -10.10
C GLU A 7 9.25 15.67 -9.97
N ARG A 8 10.33 14.90 -10.16
CA ARG A 8 11.71 15.44 -10.15
C ARG A 8 11.96 16.39 -11.30
N PHE A 9 11.49 16.05 -12.50
CA PHE A 9 11.60 16.90 -13.68
C PHE A 9 10.86 18.23 -13.51
N LEU A 10 9.61 18.17 -13.02
CA LEU A 10 8.82 19.37 -12.74
C LEU A 10 9.46 20.25 -11.67
N LEU A 11 10.01 19.65 -10.61
CA LEU A 11 10.73 20.39 -9.57
C LEU A 11 11.97 21.10 -10.14
N PHE A 12 12.76 20.39 -10.94
CA PHE A 12 13.94 20.96 -11.61
C PHE A 12 13.55 22.12 -12.53
N LEU A 13 12.50 21.96 -13.32
CA LEU A 13 11.97 22.99 -14.21
C LEU A 13 11.52 24.23 -13.42
N ASN A 14 10.86 24.07 -12.27
CA ASN A 14 10.48 25.19 -11.41
C ASN A 14 11.68 25.93 -10.84
N ILE A 15 12.74 25.22 -10.46
CA ILE A 15 13.99 25.85 -9.97
C ILE A 15 14.60 26.71 -11.08
N ILE A 16 14.66 26.20 -12.32
CA ILE A 16 15.13 26.96 -13.47
C ILE A 16 14.26 28.21 -13.71
N CYS A 17 12.94 28.07 -13.67
CA CYS A 17 12.01 29.19 -13.85
C CYS A 17 12.21 30.26 -12.76
N LEU A 18 12.41 29.86 -11.50
CA LEU A 18 12.72 30.76 -10.39
C LEU A 18 14.04 31.51 -10.61
N LEU A 19 15.08 30.81 -11.05
CA LEU A 19 16.37 31.41 -11.37
C LEU A 19 16.26 32.41 -12.54
N LEU A 20 15.47 32.10 -13.57
CA LEU A 20 15.22 33.02 -14.70
C LEU A 20 14.48 34.28 -14.24
N ILE A 21 13.44 34.12 -13.43
CA ILE A 21 12.71 35.26 -12.83
C ILE A 21 13.66 36.13 -12.01
N LEU A 22 14.49 35.53 -11.17
CA LEU A 22 15.46 36.27 -10.35
C LEU A 22 16.46 37.05 -11.22
N ASN A 23 16.99 36.42 -12.27
CA ASN A 23 17.93 37.06 -13.20
C ASN A 23 17.29 38.26 -13.93
N ILE A 24 16.06 38.11 -14.42
CA ILE A 24 15.37 39.16 -15.18
C ILE A 24 14.94 40.33 -14.28
N LYS A 25 14.36 40.04 -13.10
CA LYS A 25 13.79 41.07 -12.22
C LYS A 25 14.80 41.77 -11.31
N PHE A 26 15.82 41.07 -10.83
CA PHE A 26 16.72 41.60 -9.79
C PHE A 26 18.14 41.86 -10.27
N PHE A 27 18.65 41.00 -11.15
CA PHE A 27 20.03 41.14 -11.61
C PHE A 27 20.13 41.88 -12.96
N HIS A 28 19.00 42.07 -13.66
CA HIS A 28 18.91 42.71 -14.99
C HIS A 28 19.99 42.22 -15.98
N LEU A 29 20.43 40.98 -15.82
CA LEU A 29 21.49 40.40 -16.63
C LEU A 29 20.90 40.07 -18.00
N SER A 30 21.57 40.53 -19.05
CA SER A 30 21.28 40.06 -20.40
C SER A 30 21.55 38.56 -20.45
N LEU A 31 20.51 37.76 -20.68
CA LEU A 31 20.62 36.30 -20.80
C LEU A 31 21.44 35.87 -22.03
N VAL A 32 21.74 36.79 -22.95
CA VAL A 32 22.49 36.52 -24.17
C VAL A 32 23.46 37.67 -24.45
N ASN A 33 24.76 37.37 -24.58
CA ASN A 33 25.76 38.31 -25.08
C ASN A 33 25.62 38.44 -26.61
N VAL A 34 24.65 39.21 -27.06
CA VAL A 34 24.40 39.42 -28.50
C VAL A 34 24.12 40.90 -28.72
N ASP A 35 24.60 41.43 -29.84
CA ASP A 35 24.41 42.80 -30.31
C ASP A 35 22.95 43.08 -30.72
N PHE A 36 22.01 42.89 -29.79
CA PHE A 36 20.61 43.26 -29.97
C PHE A 36 20.33 44.64 -29.38
N THR A 37 19.34 45.34 -29.93
CA THR A 37 18.87 46.60 -29.37
C THR A 37 18.25 46.37 -27.98
N ALA A 38 18.37 47.34 -27.09
CA ALA A 38 17.85 47.26 -25.72
C ALA A 38 16.34 46.93 -25.66
N GLU A 39 15.57 47.38 -26.65
CA GLU A 39 14.15 47.09 -26.79
C GLU A 39 13.90 45.60 -27.05
N THR A 40 14.67 44.99 -27.95
CA THR A 40 14.56 43.56 -28.27
C THR A 40 14.92 42.68 -27.06
N ILE A 41 15.95 43.07 -26.32
CA ILE A 41 16.36 42.39 -25.07
C ILE A 41 15.25 42.47 -24.02
N LYS A 42 14.62 43.64 -23.87
CA LYS A 42 13.50 43.84 -22.96
C LYS A 42 12.31 42.96 -23.32
N THR A 43 11.91 42.93 -24.60
CA THR A 43 10.80 42.07 -25.07
C THR A 43 11.09 40.59 -24.84
N ALA A 44 12.31 40.14 -25.13
CA ALA A 44 12.71 38.75 -24.88
C ALA A 44 12.65 38.40 -23.38
N ASN A 45 13.15 39.28 -22.52
CA ASN A 45 13.06 39.12 -21.07
C ASN A 45 11.61 39.07 -20.57
N ASP A 46 10.73 39.93 -21.09
CA ASP A 46 9.30 39.92 -20.71
C ASP A 46 8.62 38.61 -21.14
N ILE A 47 8.93 38.09 -22.33
CA ILE A 47 8.42 36.79 -22.80
C ILE A 47 8.90 35.65 -21.89
N ILE A 48 10.20 35.59 -21.61
CA ILE A 48 10.80 34.55 -20.75
C ILE A 48 10.24 34.63 -19.34
N TYR A 49 10.06 35.83 -18.80
CA TYR A 49 9.46 36.07 -17.49
C TYR A 49 8.02 35.56 -17.42
N ASN A 50 7.19 35.89 -18.42
CA ASN A 50 5.80 35.43 -18.49
C ASN A 50 5.71 33.91 -18.63
N LEU A 51 6.59 33.31 -19.43
CA LEU A 51 6.67 31.86 -19.59
C LEU A 51 7.04 31.18 -18.26
N ALA A 52 8.10 31.65 -17.59
CA ALA A 52 8.56 31.11 -16.32
C ALA A 52 7.48 31.22 -15.22
N THR A 53 6.78 32.35 -15.17
CA THR A 53 5.69 32.58 -14.22
C THR A 53 4.50 31.66 -14.51
N SER A 54 4.15 31.45 -15.78
CA SER A 54 3.07 30.56 -16.21
C SER A 54 3.37 29.09 -15.90
N ILE A 55 4.62 28.66 -16.07
CA ILE A 55 5.08 27.30 -15.71
C ILE A 55 4.98 27.08 -14.20
N ILE A 56 5.43 28.05 -13.39
CA ILE A 56 5.31 27.98 -11.92
C ILE A 56 3.84 27.92 -11.50
N ALA A 57 2.99 28.80 -12.04
CA ALA A 57 1.56 28.80 -11.73
C ALA A 57 0.91 27.46 -12.10
N SER A 58 1.21 26.92 -13.27
CA SER A 58 0.72 25.60 -13.71
C SER A 58 1.16 24.48 -12.79
N TYR A 59 2.40 24.52 -12.31
CA TYR A 59 2.90 23.55 -11.34
C TYR A 59 2.19 23.65 -9.99
N ILE A 60 1.94 24.87 -9.49
CA ILE A 60 1.18 25.09 -8.25
C ILE A 60 -0.22 24.47 -8.39
N PHE A 61 -0.91 24.72 -9.50
CA PHE A 61 -2.22 24.12 -9.77
C PHE A 61 -2.14 22.60 -9.89
N TYR A 62 -1.10 22.05 -10.51
CA TYR A 62 -0.87 20.60 -10.55
C TYR A 62 -0.71 20.01 -9.14
N VAL A 63 0.10 20.64 -8.28
CA VAL A 63 0.30 20.18 -6.90
C VAL A 63 -1.02 20.24 -6.12
N ILE A 64 -1.75 21.35 -6.20
CA ILE A 64 -3.01 21.54 -5.45
C ILE A 64 -4.11 20.61 -5.95
N ASN A 65 -4.38 20.61 -7.26
CA ASN A 65 -5.55 19.93 -7.82
C ASN A 65 -5.33 18.43 -7.99
N ILE A 66 -4.08 17.99 -8.21
CA ILE A 66 -3.79 16.58 -8.48
C ILE A 66 -3.11 15.94 -7.29
N GLN A 67 -1.94 16.43 -6.85
CA GLN A 67 -1.17 15.74 -5.81
C GLN A 67 -1.86 15.76 -4.45
N ILE A 68 -2.32 16.93 -3.99
CA ILE A 68 -2.98 17.07 -2.69
C ILE A 68 -4.30 16.28 -2.68
N VAL A 69 -5.13 16.44 -3.71
CA VAL A 69 -6.41 15.71 -3.82
C VAL A 69 -6.19 14.20 -3.84
N SER A 70 -5.22 13.71 -4.63
CA SER A 70 -4.89 12.29 -4.69
C SER A 70 -4.42 11.76 -3.34
N TYR A 71 -3.58 12.53 -2.64
CA TYR A 71 -3.11 12.19 -1.30
C TYR A 71 -4.26 12.10 -0.27
N TYR A 72 -5.20 13.06 -0.27
CA TYR A 72 -6.37 13.00 0.60
C TYR A 72 -7.27 11.80 0.29
N ARG A 73 -7.45 11.47 -0.99
CA ARG A 73 -8.20 10.27 -1.42
C ARG A 73 -7.51 8.98 -0.98
N GLU A 74 -6.20 8.85 -1.19
CA GLU A 74 -5.39 7.71 -0.73
C GLU A 74 -5.53 7.53 0.79
N LYS A 75 -5.36 8.61 1.56
CA LYS A 75 -5.47 8.58 3.03
C LYS A 75 -6.88 8.20 3.51
N LYS A 76 -7.92 8.80 2.93
CA LYS A 76 -9.31 8.49 3.28
C LYS A 76 -9.63 7.02 2.99
N THR A 77 -9.22 6.54 1.82
CA THR A 77 -9.42 5.15 1.41
C THR A 77 -8.67 4.20 2.34
N GLN A 78 -7.39 4.46 2.63
CA GLN A 78 -6.58 3.65 3.55
C GLN A 78 -7.22 3.55 4.94
N LYS A 79 -7.79 4.65 5.46
CA LYS A 79 -8.51 4.65 6.74
C LYS A 79 -9.80 3.84 6.70
N LEU A 80 -10.51 3.86 5.58
CA LEU A 80 -11.73 3.05 5.40
C LEU A 80 -11.39 1.56 5.31
N ILE A 81 -10.32 1.21 4.59
CA ILE A 81 -9.96 -0.19 4.36
C ILE A 81 -9.14 -0.81 5.50
N SER A 82 -8.56 -0.01 6.40
CA SER A 82 -7.65 -0.51 7.44
C SER A 82 -8.30 -1.51 8.38
N GLY A 83 -9.60 -1.34 8.69
CA GLY A 83 -10.36 -2.30 9.48
C GLY A 83 -10.41 -3.67 8.79
N TYR A 84 -10.86 -3.68 7.54
CA TYR A 84 -10.93 -4.91 6.73
C TYR A 84 -9.56 -5.57 6.51
N LEU A 85 -8.50 -4.79 6.30
CA LEU A 85 -7.13 -5.31 6.22
C LEU A 85 -6.69 -5.96 7.55
N SER A 86 -7.03 -5.35 8.68
CA SER A 86 -6.76 -5.91 10.01
C SER A 86 -7.55 -7.20 10.22
N ASP A 87 -8.81 -7.23 9.81
CA ASP A 87 -9.66 -8.41 9.91
C ASP A 87 -9.11 -9.55 9.04
N ILE A 88 -8.67 -9.28 7.81
CA ILE A 88 -8.00 -10.27 6.94
C ILE A 88 -6.78 -10.85 7.63
N LEU A 89 -5.86 -10.00 8.11
CA LEU A 89 -4.66 -10.46 8.82
C LEU A 89 -5.03 -11.28 10.05
N GLN A 90 -6.01 -10.83 10.81
CA GLN A 90 -6.42 -11.53 12.01
C GLN A 90 -6.96 -12.93 11.69
N GLN A 91 -7.88 -13.05 10.73
CA GLN A 91 -8.48 -14.36 10.40
C GLN A 91 -7.41 -15.36 9.97
N ILE A 92 -6.47 -14.88 9.16
CA ILE A 92 -5.36 -15.68 8.69
C ILE A 92 -4.40 -16.06 9.84
N ASN A 93 -4.12 -15.13 10.77
CA ASN A 93 -3.26 -15.39 11.91
C ASN A 93 -3.83 -16.47 12.84
N ILE A 94 -5.16 -16.64 12.89
CA ILE A 94 -5.81 -17.73 13.63
C ILE A 94 -5.45 -19.08 12.98
N GLY A 95 -5.61 -19.20 11.66
CA GLY A 95 -5.23 -20.40 10.92
C GLY A 95 -3.73 -20.73 11.05
N GLN A 96 -2.88 -19.70 11.02
CA GLN A 96 -1.43 -19.87 11.25
C GLN A 96 -1.10 -20.32 12.67
N ALA A 97 -1.74 -19.73 13.68
CA ALA A 97 -1.52 -20.10 15.07
C ALA A 97 -1.90 -21.56 15.32
N TYR A 98 -3.03 -22.00 14.76
CA TYR A 98 -3.46 -23.39 14.79
C TYR A 98 -2.40 -24.32 14.19
N LEU A 99 -1.91 -24.00 12.99
CA LEU A 99 -0.91 -24.85 12.32
C LEU A 99 0.44 -24.86 13.03
N ARG A 100 0.83 -23.74 13.64
CA ARG A 100 2.05 -23.67 14.45
C ARG A 100 2.00 -24.65 15.60
N GLU A 101 0.87 -24.70 16.32
CA GLU A 101 0.67 -25.62 17.43
C GLU A 101 0.62 -27.08 16.96
N ARG A 102 -0.01 -27.33 15.81
CA ARG A 102 -0.26 -28.70 15.32
C ARG A 102 0.89 -29.35 14.54
N TYR A 103 1.61 -28.58 13.73
CA TYR A 103 2.56 -29.10 12.73
C TYR A 103 3.98 -28.54 12.86
N PHE A 104 4.17 -27.39 13.54
CA PHE A 104 5.46 -26.68 13.59
C PHE A 104 5.90 -26.37 15.02
N GLU A 105 5.64 -27.30 15.93
CA GLU A 105 6.00 -27.17 17.34
C GLU A 105 7.50 -26.82 17.48
N ASN A 106 7.82 -25.79 18.27
CA ASN A 106 9.18 -25.28 18.50
C ASN A 106 9.91 -24.64 17.31
N ILE A 107 9.24 -24.37 16.18
CA ILE A 107 9.84 -23.62 15.06
C ILE A 107 9.37 -22.15 15.10
N ASP A 108 10.31 -21.22 14.90
CA ASP A 108 9.93 -19.83 14.67
C ASP A 108 9.23 -19.71 13.32
N PHE A 109 7.92 -19.44 13.40
CA PHE A 109 7.03 -19.33 12.24
C PHE A 109 7.65 -18.42 11.18
N LYS A 110 8.26 -17.30 11.57
CA LYS A 110 8.85 -16.31 10.65
C LYS A 110 9.97 -16.87 9.77
N THR A 111 10.61 -17.95 10.19
CA THR A 111 11.76 -18.58 9.52
C THR A 111 11.40 -19.85 8.74
N LEU A 112 10.13 -20.25 8.72
CA LEU A 112 9.66 -21.43 7.98
C LEU A 112 10.02 -21.34 6.49
N LYS A 113 10.58 -22.42 5.97
CA LYS A 113 10.87 -22.67 4.56
C LYS A 113 9.94 -23.76 4.03
N LEU A 114 9.86 -23.89 2.70
CA LEU A 114 9.03 -24.93 2.06
C LEU A 114 9.29 -26.34 2.62
N SER A 115 10.55 -26.70 2.87
CA SER A 115 10.94 -28.01 3.42
C SER A 115 10.38 -28.29 4.82
N ASN A 116 9.91 -27.27 5.55
CA ASN A 116 9.25 -27.50 6.83
C ASN A 116 7.84 -28.07 6.65
N PHE A 117 7.22 -27.87 5.48
CA PHE A 117 5.85 -28.27 5.17
C PHE A 117 5.74 -29.70 4.62
N ASP A 118 6.84 -30.46 4.58
CA ASP A 118 6.88 -31.82 4.02
C ASP A 118 5.89 -32.77 4.69
N ASN A 119 5.48 -32.51 5.94
CA ASN A 119 4.49 -33.32 6.68
C ASN A 119 3.04 -32.85 6.47
N LEU A 120 2.82 -31.73 5.79
CA LEU A 120 1.50 -31.12 5.59
C LEU A 120 0.98 -31.46 4.20
N HIS A 121 0.48 -32.68 4.01
CA HIS A 121 -0.03 -33.15 2.71
C HIS A 121 -1.52 -32.87 2.48
N THR A 122 -2.29 -32.66 3.54
CA THR A 122 -3.74 -32.36 3.49
C THR A 122 -4.22 -31.80 4.83
N LEU A 123 -5.44 -31.25 4.85
CA LEU A 123 -6.18 -30.92 6.06
C LEU A 123 -6.99 -32.12 6.55
N LYS A 124 -7.13 -32.27 7.87
CA LYS A 124 -8.02 -33.28 8.47
C LYS A 124 -9.48 -32.83 8.41
N ASN A 125 -10.35 -33.68 7.87
CA ASN A 125 -11.80 -33.42 7.73
C ASN A 125 -12.67 -34.24 8.70
N ASN A 126 -12.09 -35.20 9.43
CA ASN A 126 -12.87 -36.16 10.21
C ASN A 126 -12.74 -35.97 11.72
N ASP A 127 -11.70 -35.26 12.17
CA ASP A 127 -11.43 -35.03 13.59
C ASP A 127 -11.88 -33.61 13.95
N GLU A 128 -12.77 -33.50 14.93
CA GLU A 128 -13.10 -32.22 15.54
C GLU A 128 -11.91 -31.70 16.34
N ILE A 129 -11.63 -30.41 16.17
CA ILE A 129 -10.60 -29.65 16.86
C ILE A 129 -11.28 -28.58 17.73
N ALA A 130 -10.75 -28.42 18.95
CA ALA A 130 -11.10 -27.31 19.83
C ALA A 130 -9.85 -26.43 19.97
N PHE A 131 -9.75 -25.39 19.14
CA PHE A 131 -8.63 -24.46 19.18
C PHE A 131 -9.01 -23.21 19.97
N SER A 132 -8.14 -22.82 20.90
CA SER A 132 -8.30 -21.59 21.69
C SER A 132 -7.17 -20.64 21.37
N TYR A 133 -7.49 -19.37 21.19
CA TYR A 133 -6.53 -18.34 20.85
C TYR A 133 -6.85 -17.03 21.57
N GLU A 134 -5.84 -16.18 21.69
CA GLU A 134 -5.98 -14.85 22.28
C GLU A 134 -6.10 -13.79 21.18
N ARG A 135 -7.09 -12.89 21.32
CA ARG A 135 -7.30 -11.73 20.44
C ARG A 135 -7.23 -10.45 21.26
N LYS A 136 -6.72 -9.36 20.69
CA LYS A 136 -6.95 -8.01 21.25
C LYS A 136 -8.29 -7.44 20.78
N ASN A 137 -9.13 -7.00 21.72
CA ASN A 137 -10.37 -6.29 21.41
C ASN A 137 -10.12 -4.84 20.98
N GLU A 138 -11.18 -4.10 20.63
CA GLU A 138 -11.08 -2.68 20.21
C GLU A 138 -10.47 -1.75 21.27
N LEU A 139 -10.53 -2.15 22.55
CA LEU A 139 -9.95 -1.43 23.68
C LEU A 139 -8.48 -1.82 23.95
N GLY A 140 -7.93 -2.75 23.17
CA GLY A 140 -6.56 -3.26 23.33
C GLY A 140 -6.40 -4.37 24.37
N ASN A 141 -7.49 -4.81 25.01
CA ASN A 141 -7.46 -5.88 26.00
C ASN A 141 -7.39 -7.24 25.31
N THR A 142 -6.56 -8.14 25.84
CA THR A 142 -6.50 -9.53 25.40
C THR A 142 -7.73 -10.28 25.90
N ILE A 143 -8.45 -10.93 24.99
CA ILE A 143 -9.60 -11.79 25.25
C ILE A 143 -9.29 -13.20 24.75
N ALA A 144 -9.67 -14.20 25.54
CA ALA A 144 -9.64 -15.59 25.10
C ALA A 144 -10.82 -15.85 24.15
N CYS A 145 -10.53 -16.48 23.03
CA CYS A 145 -11.49 -16.91 22.03
C CYS A 145 -11.33 -18.41 21.80
N SER A 146 -12.41 -19.09 21.48
CA SER A 146 -12.38 -20.48 21.02
C SER A 146 -13.04 -20.53 19.65
N THR A 147 -12.51 -21.37 18.76
CA THR A 147 -13.16 -21.68 17.49
C THR A 147 -14.44 -22.48 17.70
N GLY A 148 -14.65 -23.13 18.85
CA GLY A 148 -15.69 -24.14 19.04
C GLY A 148 -15.28 -25.48 18.43
N THR A 149 -16.25 -26.37 18.20
CA THR A 149 -16.07 -27.67 17.53
C THR A 149 -16.07 -27.50 16.01
N PHE A 150 -14.88 -27.46 15.41
CA PHE A 150 -14.67 -27.35 13.96
C PHE A 150 -13.78 -28.49 13.49
N THR A 151 -13.82 -28.89 12.22
CA THR A 151 -12.72 -29.66 11.62
C THR A 151 -11.61 -28.71 11.16
N GLU A 152 -10.40 -29.21 10.87
CA GLU A 152 -9.34 -28.38 10.28
C GLU A 152 -9.80 -27.77 8.96
N LEU A 153 -10.56 -28.54 8.17
CA LEU A 153 -11.11 -28.09 6.90
C LEU A 153 -12.11 -26.93 7.09
N ASP A 154 -13.03 -27.05 8.05
CA ASP A 154 -14.05 -26.02 8.31
C ASP A 154 -13.43 -24.70 8.76
N LEU A 155 -12.36 -24.76 9.57
CA LEU A 155 -11.61 -23.56 9.98
C LEU A 155 -11.12 -22.77 8.76
N PHE A 156 -10.48 -23.44 7.81
CA PHE A 156 -9.93 -22.78 6.63
C PHE A 156 -11.00 -22.42 5.58
N ILE A 157 -12.15 -23.11 5.56
CA ILE A 157 -13.31 -22.69 4.75
C ILE A 157 -13.87 -21.36 5.26
N GLU A 158 -14.05 -21.21 6.57
CA GLU A 158 -14.52 -19.94 7.15
C GLU A 158 -13.47 -18.83 7.01
N GLU A 159 -12.17 -19.13 7.19
CA GLU A 159 -11.09 -18.19 6.89
C GLU A 159 -11.21 -17.67 5.44
N LYS A 160 -11.27 -18.58 4.46
CA LYS A 160 -11.42 -18.24 3.04
C LYS A 160 -12.61 -17.32 2.79
N LYS A 161 -13.78 -17.65 3.37
CA LYS A 161 -15.03 -16.91 3.18
C LYS A 161 -14.93 -15.50 3.75
N LEU A 162 -14.38 -15.34 4.95
CA LEU A 162 -14.21 -14.04 5.60
C LEU A 162 -13.16 -13.18 4.89
N VAL A 163 -12.02 -13.77 4.55
CA VAL A 163 -10.94 -13.10 3.80
C VAL A 163 -11.48 -12.61 2.45
N ARG A 164 -12.15 -13.48 1.69
CA ARG A 164 -12.73 -13.12 0.40
C ARG A 164 -13.77 -12.00 0.54
N LYS A 165 -14.69 -12.10 1.51
CA LYS A 165 -15.69 -11.07 1.77
C LYS A 165 -15.03 -9.71 2.06
N ASN A 166 -14.00 -9.68 2.88
CA ASN A 166 -13.30 -8.45 3.22
C ASN A 166 -12.54 -7.87 2.02
N ILE A 167 -11.92 -8.71 1.18
CA ILE A 167 -11.26 -8.28 -0.06
C ILE A 167 -12.29 -7.69 -1.04
N ASP A 168 -13.43 -8.35 -1.22
CA ASP A 168 -14.50 -7.87 -2.08
C ASP A 168 -15.05 -6.52 -1.59
N ILE A 169 -15.19 -6.33 -0.28
CA ILE A 169 -15.56 -5.04 0.32
C ILE A 169 -14.48 -3.99 0.03
N ILE A 170 -13.20 -4.30 0.20
CA ILE A 170 -12.09 -3.39 -0.12
C ILE A 170 -12.17 -2.92 -1.58
N PHE A 171 -12.42 -3.83 -2.51
CA PHE A 171 -12.53 -3.50 -3.94
C PHE A 171 -13.85 -2.81 -4.31
N SER A 172 -14.88 -2.89 -3.47
CA SER A 172 -16.15 -2.18 -3.69
C SER A 172 -16.06 -0.67 -3.41
N PHE A 173 -15.02 -0.19 -2.73
CA PHE A 173 -14.88 1.23 -2.43
C PHE A 173 -14.61 2.06 -3.71
N PRO A 174 -15.29 3.21 -3.88
CA PRO A 174 -15.21 4.04 -5.09
C PRO A 174 -13.81 4.65 -5.36
N TYR A 175 -12.88 4.51 -4.43
CA TYR A 175 -11.50 5.00 -4.55
C TYR A 175 -10.47 3.86 -4.43
N ALA A 176 -10.88 2.60 -4.61
CA ALA A 176 -9.97 1.45 -4.61
C ALA A 176 -8.83 1.61 -5.65
N ILE A 177 -9.06 2.35 -6.73
CA ILE A 177 -8.02 2.68 -7.73
C ILE A 177 -6.88 3.56 -7.16
N SER A 178 -7.13 4.27 -6.06
CA SER A 178 -6.12 5.05 -5.34
C SER A 178 -5.32 4.21 -4.33
N LEU A 179 -5.62 2.91 -4.23
CA LEU A 179 -4.81 1.99 -3.44
C LEU A 179 -3.49 1.71 -4.17
N ASP A 180 -2.48 1.44 -3.36
CA ASP A 180 -1.18 1.00 -3.85
C ASP A 180 -1.32 -0.26 -4.72
N TYR A 181 -0.70 -0.22 -5.89
CA TYR A 181 -0.70 -1.34 -6.84
C TYR A 181 -0.20 -2.64 -6.20
N ASP A 182 0.84 -2.58 -5.35
CA ASP A 182 1.39 -3.77 -4.70
C ASP A 182 0.38 -4.37 -3.72
N LEU A 183 -0.38 -3.54 -3.01
CA LEU A 183 -1.46 -4.00 -2.13
C LEU A 183 -2.60 -4.63 -2.95
N VAL A 184 -3.06 -3.98 -4.02
CA VAL A 184 -4.14 -4.51 -4.88
C VAL A 184 -3.74 -5.86 -5.46
N ARG A 185 -2.54 -5.96 -6.03
CA ARG A 185 -2.01 -7.20 -6.59
C ARG A 185 -1.94 -8.29 -5.54
N LEU A 186 -1.49 -7.98 -4.32
CA LEU A 186 -1.37 -8.94 -3.25
C LEU A 186 -2.74 -9.43 -2.74
N LEU A 187 -3.72 -8.54 -2.59
CA LEU A 187 -5.07 -8.93 -2.21
C LEU A 187 -5.69 -9.87 -3.25
N TYR A 188 -5.51 -9.61 -4.54
CA TYR A 188 -5.91 -10.54 -5.59
C TYR A 188 -5.22 -11.90 -5.45
N LYS A 189 -3.89 -11.93 -5.25
CA LYS A 189 -3.14 -13.18 -5.03
C LYS A 189 -3.67 -13.98 -3.85
N ILE A 190 -4.00 -13.33 -2.74
CA ILE A 190 -4.56 -13.98 -1.54
C ILE A 190 -5.96 -14.52 -1.85
N GLN A 191 -6.82 -13.72 -2.49
CA GLN A 191 -8.19 -14.12 -2.81
C GLN A 191 -8.26 -15.35 -3.74
N SER A 192 -7.36 -15.42 -4.72
CA SER A 192 -7.32 -16.48 -5.73
C SER A 192 -6.17 -17.46 -5.53
N CYS A 193 -5.65 -17.61 -4.31
CA CYS A 193 -4.54 -18.51 -4.06
C CYS A 193 -4.96 -19.97 -4.28
N TYR A 194 -4.03 -20.78 -4.78
CA TYR A 194 -4.26 -22.19 -5.02
C TYR A 194 -4.67 -22.92 -3.74
N PHE A 195 -4.13 -22.56 -2.59
CA PHE A 195 -4.54 -23.11 -1.29
C PHE A 195 -6.05 -23.01 -1.04
N TYR A 196 -6.64 -21.82 -1.22
CA TYR A 196 -8.09 -21.65 -1.08
C TYR A 196 -8.89 -22.38 -2.15
N ILE A 197 -8.36 -22.57 -3.36
CA ILE A 197 -8.97 -23.43 -4.37
C ILE A 197 -8.96 -24.89 -3.89
N GLY A 198 -7.82 -25.36 -3.36
CA GLY A 198 -7.63 -26.71 -2.83
C GLY A 198 -8.55 -27.04 -1.67
N ILE A 199 -8.73 -26.13 -0.71
CA ILE A 199 -9.65 -26.30 0.43
C ILE A 199 -11.08 -26.62 -0.03
N SER A 200 -11.57 -25.94 -1.07
CA SER A 200 -12.91 -26.24 -1.59
C SER A 200 -12.99 -27.63 -2.21
N ASN A 201 -11.94 -28.06 -2.94
CA ASN A 201 -11.92 -29.37 -3.60
C ASN A 201 -11.72 -30.53 -2.62
N ILE A 202 -11.01 -30.31 -1.51
CA ILE A 202 -10.83 -31.32 -0.44
C ILE A 202 -12.19 -31.67 0.19
N LYS A 203 -13.08 -30.69 0.35
CA LYS A 203 -14.45 -30.93 0.82
C LYS A 203 -15.22 -31.91 -0.07
N ASP A 204 -14.95 -31.86 -1.38
CA ASP A 204 -15.58 -32.71 -2.38
C ASP A 204 -14.85 -34.05 -2.56
N GLY A 205 -13.89 -34.38 -1.68
CA GLY A 205 -13.15 -35.65 -1.68
C GLY A 205 -12.07 -35.76 -2.75
N ILE A 206 -11.68 -34.64 -3.37
CA ILE A 206 -10.68 -34.62 -4.45
C ILE A 206 -9.28 -34.53 -3.84
N LYS A 207 -8.39 -35.44 -4.24
CA LYS A 207 -6.98 -35.39 -3.85
C LYS A 207 -6.31 -34.16 -4.45
N TYR A 208 -5.76 -33.31 -3.60
CA TYR A 208 -5.14 -32.05 -3.99
C TYR A 208 -3.61 -32.18 -4.02
N SER A 209 -3.01 -32.13 -5.21
CA SER A 209 -1.55 -32.25 -5.39
C SER A 209 -0.80 -30.99 -4.96
N ASN A 210 0.41 -31.14 -4.43
CA ASN A 210 1.29 -30.04 -4.00
C ASN A 210 0.65 -29.14 -2.92
N PHE A 211 -0.14 -29.72 -2.02
CA PHE A 211 -0.82 -28.98 -0.96
C PHE A 211 0.17 -28.15 -0.15
N GLU A 212 1.30 -28.73 0.25
CA GLU A 212 2.38 -28.12 1.00
C GLU A 212 2.94 -26.85 0.32
N LYS A 213 3.13 -26.91 -1.01
CA LYS A 213 3.60 -25.78 -1.80
C LYS A 213 2.58 -24.65 -1.85
N HIS A 214 1.33 -24.99 -2.11
CA HIS A 214 0.26 -24.00 -2.18
C HIS A 214 -0.02 -23.35 -0.83
N PHE A 215 0.10 -24.13 0.26
CA PHE A 215 0.05 -23.61 1.61
C PHE A 215 1.21 -22.64 1.88
N PHE A 216 2.44 -23.01 1.51
CA PHE A 216 3.61 -22.14 1.66
C PHE A 216 3.48 -20.83 0.86
N GLU A 217 2.95 -20.89 -0.36
CA GLU A 217 2.65 -19.70 -1.16
C GLU A 217 1.62 -18.79 -0.48
N HIS A 218 0.56 -19.37 0.10
CA HIS A 218 -0.41 -18.63 0.91
C HIS A 218 0.29 -17.92 2.07
N TYR A 219 1.13 -18.66 2.82
CA TYR A 219 1.90 -18.13 3.93
C TYR A 219 2.80 -16.94 3.56
N GLU A 220 3.55 -17.04 2.47
CA GLU A 220 4.43 -15.96 2.01
C GLU A 220 3.64 -14.71 1.58
N ASN A 221 2.49 -14.88 0.93
CA ASN A 221 1.62 -13.74 0.58
C ASN A 221 1.15 -12.99 1.86
N ILE A 222 0.96 -13.71 2.95
CA ILE A 222 0.50 -13.13 4.23
C ILE A 222 1.62 -12.33 4.89
N LYS A 223 2.86 -12.85 4.91
CA LYS A 223 4.03 -12.08 5.36
C LYS A 223 4.18 -10.78 4.57
N GLU A 224 4.00 -10.85 3.25
CA GLU A 224 4.06 -9.68 2.38
C GLU A 224 2.96 -8.66 2.77
N LEU A 225 1.76 -9.14 3.09
CA LEU A 225 0.63 -8.29 3.49
C LEU A 225 0.91 -7.59 4.83
N GLU A 226 1.40 -8.32 5.82
CA GLU A 226 1.79 -7.79 7.13
C GLU A 226 2.86 -6.69 6.97
N LYS A 227 3.87 -6.95 6.11
CA LYS A 227 4.92 -5.96 5.81
C LYS A 227 4.37 -4.71 5.14
N ILE A 228 3.45 -4.83 4.19
CA ILE A 228 2.81 -3.68 3.52
C ILE A 228 2.01 -2.86 4.52
N ILE A 229 1.23 -3.51 5.40
CA ILE A 229 0.41 -2.81 6.40
C ILE A 229 1.30 -2.07 7.42
N ASN A 230 2.33 -2.73 7.92
CA ASN A 230 3.27 -2.14 8.90
C ASN A 230 4.10 -1.01 8.29
N SER A 231 4.62 -1.19 7.07
CA SER A 231 5.41 -0.15 6.38
C SER A 231 4.59 1.08 6.02
N LYS A 232 3.33 0.91 5.55
CA LYS A 232 2.45 2.04 5.21
C LYS A 232 2.07 2.89 6.41
N SER A 233 1.86 2.28 7.58
CA SER A 233 1.61 3.02 8.82
C SER A 233 2.75 4.00 9.16
N THR A 234 3.98 3.66 8.77
CA THR A 234 5.20 4.46 8.95
C THR A 234 5.36 5.49 7.84
N LEU A 235 5.10 5.08 6.59
CA LEU A 235 5.32 5.91 5.39
C LEU A 235 4.27 7.02 5.24
N LEU A 236 3.02 6.77 5.68
CA LEU A 236 1.98 7.80 5.73
C LEU A 236 2.34 8.93 6.70
N ARG A 237 2.87 8.60 7.89
CA ARG A 237 3.37 9.61 8.85
C ARG A 237 4.51 10.44 8.28
N PHE A 238 5.42 9.81 7.51
CA PHE A 238 6.54 10.51 6.86
C PHE A 238 6.08 11.38 5.67
N LYS A 239 5.13 10.91 4.87
CA LYS A 239 4.50 11.71 3.80
C LYS A 239 3.76 12.91 4.38
N GLU A 240 3.01 12.75 5.48
CA GLU A 240 2.35 13.86 6.20
C GLU A 240 3.35 14.93 6.63
N PHE A 241 4.44 14.52 7.28
CA PHE A 241 5.48 15.43 7.72
C PHE A 241 6.05 16.24 6.54
N ASN A 242 6.38 15.59 5.43
CA ASN A 242 6.93 16.26 4.25
C ASN A 242 5.92 17.16 3.53
N LEU A 243 4.65 16.76 3.42
CA LEU A 243 3.59 17.59 2.82
C LEU A 243 3.33 18.84 3.65
N ILE A 244 3.29 18.71 4.98
CA ILE A 244 3.14 19.84 5.91
C ILE A 244 4.35 20.78 5.81
N GLN A 245 5.57 20.24 5.72
CA GLN A 245 6.78 21.06 5.54
C GLN A 245 6.78 21.81 4.21
N ARG A 246 6.39 21.14 3.11
CA ARG A 246 6.28 21.76 1.77
C ARG A 246 5.17 22.83 1.70
N ALA A 247 4.01 22.57 2.31
CA ALA A 247 2.94 23.56 2.40
C ALA A 247 3.39 24.79 3.23
N LYS A 248 4.06 24.56 4.37
CA LYS A 248 4.63 25.64 5.20
C LYS A 248 5.73 26.43 4.50
N SER A 249 6.51 25.82 3.61
CA SER A 249 7.53 26.54 2.83
C SER A 249 6.89 27.38 1.73
N MET A 250 5.83 26.88 1.06
CA MET A 250 5.09 27.64 0.05
C MET A 250 4.34 28.83 0.66
N CYS A 251 3.67 28.67 1.81
CA CYS A 251 3.00 29.79 2.49
C CYS A 251 3.99 30.87 2.97
N ARG A 252 5.19 30.48 3.41
CA ARG A 252 6.24 31.44 3.80
C ARG A 252 6.83 32.21 2.62
N PHE A 253 6.78 31.63 1.42
CA PHE A 253 7.23 32.28 0.18
C PHE A 253 6.19 33.30 -0.33
N LEU A 254 4.89 33.06 -0.12
CA LEU A 254 3.82 33.96 -0.54
C LEU A 254 3.59 35.17 0.40
N ASN A 255 4.04 35.07 1.66
CA ASN A 255 3.92 36.13 2.67
C ASN A 255 5.15 37.06 2.74
N ARG A 256 6.04 37.01 1.74
CA ARG A 256 7.20 37.89 1.57
C ARG A 256 7.12 38.57 0.22
#